data_AF-A0A6A5Z5S8-F1
#
_entry.id   AF-A0A6A5Z5S8-F1
#
_cell.length_a   1.000
_cell.length_b   1.000
_cell.length_c   1.000
_cell.angle_alpha   90.00
_cell.angle_beta   90.00
_cell.angle_gamma   90.00
#
_symmetry.space_group_name_H-M   'P 1'
#
loop_
_entity.id
_entity.type
_entity.pdbx_description
1 polymer ?
#
loop_
_entity_poly.entity_id
_entity_poly.type
_entity_poly.pdbx_seq_one_letter_code
_entity_poly.pdbx_strand_id
1 'polypeptide(L)'
;MQDLPKNQRTSEFVQYDDLRTLDAATLMDLRSGSCVFICKGKDRIGYIPRKLLLAISPDVHKRIAQHPEKDHLVLYPEWVDPVAVSRLIDWLNKRTKGETLERLQSTGNLQDDIMLCQVARILDLHKYANHIAFEHLQRLKDQKPTVEELGIIDRMCGPDSILLGISAQKLAAAKLFGILRDAPEFDAWLVHHPRIGAAVTASISQYKFNVMEKNRKAREYARSVEDQTRQKWADIEKKHCERRVREKAAAVADHHERVEKSKANQALEIVMNRSGVNALPLGLAAILRK
;
A
#
# COMPACT_ATOMS: atom_id res chain seq x y z
N MET A 1 -44.92 20.94 -50.45
CA MET A 1 -44.35 20.56 -49.14
C MET A 1 -42.84 20.47 -49.34
N GLN A 2 -42.09 21.44 -48.82
CA GLN A 2 -40.63 21.45 -48.90
C GLN A 2 -40.08 20.61 -47.75
N ASP A 3 -39.34 19.56 -48.07
CA ASP A 3 -38.61 18.75 -47.10
C ASP A 3 -37.54 19.62 -46.44
N LEU A 4 -37.74 19.95 -45.17
CA LEU A 4 -36.71 20.58 -44.35
C LEU A 4 -35.53 19.60 -44.21
N PRO A 5 -34.29 20.04 -44.46
CA PRO A 5 -33.13 19.18 -44.33
C PRO A 5 -33.01 18.69 -42.88
N LYS A 6 -33.03 17.37 -42.71
CA LYS A 6 -32.72 16.68 -41.44
C LYS A 6 -31.25 16.88 -41.09
N ASN A 7 -30.88 18.10 -40.73
CA ASN A 7 -29.59 18.42 -40.13
C ASN A 7 -29.61 17.93 -38.68
N GLN A 8 -29.60 16.60 -38.50
CA GLN A 8 -29.29 15.99 -37.22
C GLN A 8 -27.80 16.22 -36.98
N ARG A 9 -27.46 17.39 -36.43
CA ARG A 9 -26.19 17.55 -35.72
C ARG A 9 -26.23 16.57 -34.56
N THR A 10 -25.61 15.42 -34.74
CA THR A 10 -25.21 14.56 -33.63
C THR A 10 -24.25 15.40 -32.80
N SER A 11 -24.78 16.10 -31.80
CA SER A 11 -24.00 16.79 -30.79
C SER A 11 -23.00 15.77 -30.25
N GLU A 12 -21.72 15.95 -30.53
CA GLU A 12 -20.68 15.10 -29.97
C GLU A 12 -20.83 15.13 -28.45
N PHE A 13 -20.96 13.95 -27.87
CA PHE A 13 -21.05 13.81 -26.43
C PHE A 13 -19.67 14.08 -25.83
N VAL A 14 -19.55 15.13 -25.03
CA VAL A 14 -18.33 15.45 -24.30
C VAL A 14 -18.49 14.96 -22.87
N GLN A 15 -17.68 13.98 -22.48
CA GLN A 15 -17.54 13.55 -21.10
C GLN A 15 -16.51 14.42 -20.40
N TYR A 16 -16.81 14.84 -19.17
CA TYR A 16 -15.87 15.63 -18.37
C TYR A 16 -15.39 14.82 -17.17
N ASP A 17 -14.08 14.87 -16.93
CA ASP A 17 -13.48 14.21 -15.78
C ASP A 17 -13.92 14.85 -14.47
N ASP A 18 -14.03 16.18 -14.42
CA ASP A 18 -14.37 16.89 -13.19
C ASP A 18 -15.05 18.27 -13.43
N LEU A 19 -16.30 18.43 -12.96
CA LEU A 19 -17.01 19.73 -12.92
C LEU A 19 -16.27 20.87 -12.23
N ARG A 20 -15.33 20.56 -11.33
CA ARG A 20 -14.57 21.57 -10.59
C ARG A 20 -13.55 22.30 -11.47
N THR A 21 -13.12 21.69 -12.58
CA THR A 21 -12.14 22.28 -13.49
C THR A 21 -12.77 23.04 -14.67
N LEU A 22 -14.09 22.99 -14.82
CA LEU A 22 -14.81 23.64 -15.91
C LEU A 22 -14.95 25.14 -15.67
N ASP A 23 -14.87 25.91 -16.76
CA ASP A 23 -15.16 27.34 -16.74
C ASP A 23 -16.67 27.62 -16.57
N ALA A 24 -16.99 28.87 -16.22
CA ALA A 24 -18.36 29.28 -15.96
C ALA A 24 -19.27 29.15 -17.20
N ALA A 25 -18.73 29.37 -18.41
CA ALA A 25 -19.51 29.28 -19.65
C ALA A 25 -19.95 27.83 -19.94
N THR A 26 -19.03 26.88 -19.78
CA THR A 26 -19.29 25.44 -19.93
C THR A 26 -20.28 24.96 -18.88
N LEU A 27 -20.10 25.37 -17.62
CA LEU A 27 -21.04 25.04 -16.54
C LEU A 27 -22.46 25.57 -16.83
N MET A 28 -22.58 26.76 -17.43
CA MET A 28 -23.87 27.30 -17.85
C MET A 28 -24.48 26.55 -19.04
N ASP A 29 -23.68 26.13 -20.03
CA ASP A 29 -24.19 25.31 -21.14
C ASP A 29 -24.74 23.97 -20.64
N LEU A 30 -24.05 23.32 -19.69
CA LEU A 30 -24.51 22.05 -19.11
C LEU A 30 -25.87 22.14 -18.40
N ARG A 31 -26.31 23.34 -18.03
CA ARG A 31 -27.64 23.57 -17.43
C ARG A 31 -28.76 23.72 -18.46
N SER A 32 -28.43 23.96 -19.72
CA SER A 32 -29.42 24.17 -20.78
C SER A 32 -30.12 22.85 -21.18
N GLY A 33 -31.33 22.98 -21.72
CA GLY A 33 -32.09 21.86 -22.30
C GLY A 33 -33.02 21.15 -21.31
N SER A 34 -33.31 19.88 -21.59
CA SER A 34 -34.22 19.07 -20.79
C SER A 34 -33.60 18.67 -19.45
N CYS A 35 -34.47 18.41 -18.47
CA CYS A 35 -34.08 17.92 -17.14
C CYS A 35 -34.45 16.44 -16.99
N VAL A 36 -33.72 15.74 -16.12
CA VAL A 36 -34.03 14.39 -15.68
C VAL A 36 -34.48 14.46 -14.22
N PHE A 37 -35.68 13.97 -13.92
CA PHE A 37 -36.19 13.87 -12.55
C PHE A 37 -35.54 12.70 -11.83
N ILE A 38 -35.04 12.95 -10.62
CA ILE A 38 -34.52 11.90 -9.74
C ILE A 38 -35.65 11.46 -8.81
N CYS A 39 -36.01 10.18 -8.89
CA CYS A 39 -37.15 9.62 -8.18
C CYS A 39 -36.73 8.51 -7.22
N LYS A 40 -37.43 8.36 -6.09
CA LYS A 40 -37.41 7.15 -5.25
C LYS A 40 -38.79 6.51 -5.33
N GLY A 41 -38.89 5.37 -6.02
CA GLY A 41 -40.19 4.80 -6.38
C GLY A 41 -41.01 5.78 -7.22
N LYS A 42 -42.16 6.23 -6.70
CA LYS A 42 -43.04 7.19 -7.37
C LYS A 42 -42.78 8.65 -6.96
N ASP A 43 -41.98 8.87 -5.92
CA ASP A 43 -41.77 10.20 -5.35
C ASP A 43 -40.65 10.93 -6.09
N ARG A 44 -40.94 12.15 -6.55
CA ARG A 44 -39.96 13.04 -7.17
C ARG A 44 -39.19 13.78 -6.09
N ILE A 45 -37.88 13.61 -6.06
CA ILE A 45 -37.01 14.24 -5.07
C ILE A 45 -36.44 15.56 -5.60
N GLY A 46 -36.03 15.57 -6.86
CA GLY A 46 -35.43 16.74 -7.51
C GLY A 46 -35.19 16.49 -8.99
N TYR A 47 -34.48 17.40 -9.64
CA TYR A 47 -34.12 17.28 -11.05
C TYR A 47 -32.69 17.74 -11.31
N ILE A 48 -32.06 17.14 -12.32
CA ILE A 48 -30.72 17.48 -12.80
C ILE A 48 -30.81 17.77 -14.29
N PRO A 49 -30.20 18.86 -14.81
CA PRO A 49 -30.10 19.08 -16.25
C PRO A 49 -29.52 17.85 -16.96
N ARG A 50 -30.15 17.39 -18.05
CA ARG A 50 -29.76 16.15 -18.73
C ARG A 50 -28.34 16.23 -19.26
N LYS A 51 -27.95 17.35 -19.88
CA LYS A 51 -26.58 17.59 -20.35
C LYS A 51 -25.57 17.42 -19.21
N LEU A 52 -25.80 18.07 -18.07
CA LEU A 52 -24.97 17.94 -16.87
C LEU A 52 -24.85 16.49 -16.42
N LEU A 53 -25.97 15.78 -16.28
CA LEU A 53 -25.99 14.40 -15.78
C LEU A 53 -25.25 13.44 -16.70
N LEU A 54 -25.43 13.58 -18.02
CA LEU A 54 -24.73 12.79 -19.02
C LEU A 54 -23.22 13.08 -19.00
N ALA A 55 -22.83 14.35 -18.86
CA ALA A 55 -21.43 14.79 -18.84
C ALA A 55 -20.60 14.17 -17.69
N ILE A 56 -21.23 13.92 -16.53
CA ILE A 56 -20.52 13.60 -15.28
C ILE A 56 -20.63 12.15 -14.85
N SER A 57 -21.61 11.41 -15.38
CA SER A 57 -21.91 10.04 -14.98
C SER A 57 -21.99 9.12 -16.21
N PRO A 58 -20.90 8.44 -16.59
CA PRO A 58 -20.91 7.49 -17.70
C PRO A 58 -21.96 6.36 -17.55
N ASP A 59 -22.26 5.91 -16.33
CA ASP A 59 -23.27 4.88 -16.11
C ASP A 59 -24.69 5.38 -16.39
N VAL A 60 -25.04 6.58 -15.91
CA VAL A 60 -26.30 7.23 -16.29
C VAL A 60 -26.37 7.51 -17.79
N HIS A 61 -25.26 7.89 -18.43
CA HIS A 61 -25.23 8.05 -19.89
C HIS A 61 -25.60 6.74 -20.59
N LYS A 62 -24.97 5.61 -20.24
CA LYS A 62 -25.34 4.30 -20.81
C LYS A 62 -26.83 3.97 -20.64
N ARG A 63 -27.39 4.24 -19.45
CA ARG A 63 -28.82 3.98 -19.16
C ARG A 63 -29.76 4.87 -19.97
N ILE A 64 -29.44 6.15 -20.10
CA ILE A 64 -30.24 7.11 -20.88
C ILE A 64 -30.10 6.84 -22.38
N ALA A 65 -28.93 6.42 -22.85
CA ALA A 65 -28.72 6.05 -24.25
C ALA A 65 -29.58 4.84 -24.68
N GLN A 66 -29.84 3.90 -23.77
CA GLN A 66 -30.74 2.77 -23.99
C GLN A 66 -32.22 3.18 -24.00
N HIS A 67 -32.58 4.29 -23.36
CA HIS A 67 -33.95 4.76 -23.18
C HIS A 67 -34.03 6.30 -23.30
N PRO A 68 -33.79 6.86 -24.50
CA PRO A 68 -33.67 8.30 -24.69
C PRO A 68 -34.95 9.07 -24.35
N GLU A 69 -36.11 8.42 -24.40
CA GLU A 69 -37.43 8.94 -24.06
C GLU A 69 -37.66 9.14 -22.56
N LYS A 70 -36.87 8.48 -21.70
CA LYS A 70 -37.04 8.61 -20.25
C LYS A 70 -36.54 9.95 -19.75
N ASP A 71 -37.42 10.66 -19.06
CA ASP A 71 -37.17 11.94 -18.39
C ASP A 71 -36.94 11.78 -16.88
N HIS A 72 -36.84 10.55 -16.39
CA HIS A 72 -36.67 10.25 -14.97
C HIS A 72 -35.67 9.11 -14.75
N LEU A 73 -34.95 9.20 -13.63
CA LEU A 73 -34.05 8.19 -13.11
C LEU A 73 -34.58 7.71 -11.76
N VAL A 74 -35.04 6.46 -11.72
CA VAL A 74 -35.52 5.83 -10.49
C VAL A 74 -34.35 5.23 -9.72
N LEU A 75 -34.21 5.65 -8.47
CA LEU A 75 -33.30 5.07 -7.49
C LEU A 75 -34.02 3.90 -6.82
N TYR A 76 -33.58 2.69 -7.14
CA TYR A 76 -34.18 1.45 -6.65
C TYR A 76 -33.87 1.07 -5.19
N PRO A 77 -32.70 1.40 -4.61
CA PRO A 77 -32.44 0.96 -3.25
C PRO A 77 -33.39 1.64 -2.25
N GLU A 78 -34.13 0.84 -1.48
CA GLU A 78 -35.09 1.36 -0.48
C GLU A 78 -34.42 2.22 0.59
N TRP A 79 -33.14 1.95 0.86
CA TRP A 79 -32.30 2.67 1.81
C TRP A 79 -31.79 4.03 1.29
N VAL A 80 -32.07 4.41 0.03
CA VAL A 80 -31.73 5.75 -0.46
C VAL A 80 -32.47 6.80 0.36
N ASP A 81 -31.73 7.71 0.97
CA ASP A 81 -32.29 8.82 1.70
C ASP A 81 -32.61 10.01 0.77
N PRO A 82 -33.88 10.48 0.70
CA PRO A 82 -34.26 11.60 -0.15
C PRO A 82 -33.56 12.91 0.22
N VAL A 83 -33.21 13.13 1.50
CA VAL A 83 -32.54 14.36 1.95
C VAL A 83 -31.11 14.40 1.40
N ALA A 84 -30.38 13.28 1.46
CA ALA A 84 -29.06 13.14 0.86
C ALA A 84 -29.08 13.37 -0.67
N VAL A 85 -30.10 12.85 -1.37
CA VAL A 85 -30.31 13.11 -2.81
C VAL A 85 -30.55 14.59 -3.09
N SER A 86 -31.46 15.23 -2.35
CA SER A 86 -31.75 16.66 -2.48
C SER A 86 -30.51 17.50 -2.24
N ARG A 87 -29.72 17.19 -1.21
CA ARG A 87 -28.47 17.89 -0.91
C ARG A 87 -27.43 17.80 -2.03
N LEU A 88 -27.29 16.62 -2.64
CA LEU A 88 -26.38 16.42 -3.76
C LEU A 88 -26.84 17.18 -5.01
N ILE A 89 -28.13 17.16 -5.31
CA ILE A 89 -28.75 17.93 -6.41
C ILE A 89 -28.55 19.43 -6.18
N ASP A 90 -28.78 19.92 -4.97
CA ASP A 90 -28.60 21.32 -4.61
C ASP A 90 -27.15 21.76 -4.80
N TRP A 91 -26.19 20.94 -4.37
CA TRP A 91 -24.77 21.22 -4.58
C TRP A 91 -24.43 21.30 -6.07
N LEU A 92 -24.90 20.36 -6.91
CA LEU A 92 -24.70 20.40 -8.36
C LEU A 92 -25.30 21.67 -8.99
N ASN A 93 -26.52 22.02 -8.58
CA ASN A 93 -27.22 23.20 -9.09
C ASN A 93 -26.52 24.51 -8.70
N LYS A 94 -25.99 24.60 -7.47
CA LYS A 94 -25.20 25.75 -7.01
C LYS A 94 -23.85 25.82 -7.72
N ARG A 95 -23.15 24.70 -7.85
CA ARG A 95 -21.87 24.63 -8.56
C ARG A 95 -22.00 25.08 -10.01
N THR A 96 -23.04 24.64 -10.70
CA THR A 96 -23.29 25.03 -12.10
C THR A 96 -23.82 26.46 -12.25
N LYS A 97 -24.27 27.12 -11.17
CA LYS A 97 -24.58 28.56 -11.15
C LYS A 97 -23.35 29.45 -11.04
N GLY A 98 -22.14 28.87 -10.92
CA GLY A 98 -20.91 29.62 -10.71
C GLY A 98 -20.65 30.01 -9.26
N GLU A 99 -21.40 29.43 -8.31
CA GLU A 99 -21.03 29.55 -6.89
C GLU A 99 -19.66 28.86 -6.67
N THR A 100 -18.81 29.48 -5.86
CA THR A 100 -17.45 29.01 -5.51
C THR A 100 -17.45 27.81 -4.55
N LEU A 101 -18.46 26.94 -4.66
CA LEU A 101 -18.54 25.70 -3.91
C LEU A 101 -17.61 24.67 -4.52
N GLU A 102 -16.33 24.71 -4.13
CA GLU A 102 -15.32 23.77 -4.59
C GLU A 102 -15.63 22.32 -4.19
N ARG A 103 -16.28 22.13 -3.03
CA ARG A 103 -16.55 20.80 -2.46
C ARG A 103 -17.95 20.69 -1.87
N LEU A 104 -18.50 19.48 -1.99
CA LEU A 104 -19.72 19.07 -1.29
C LEU A 104 -19.44 19.08 0.21
N GLN A 105 -20.22 19.83 1.00
CA GLN A 105 -19.94 19.97 2.43
C GLN A 105 -20.34 18.71 3.21
N SER A 106 -19.57 18.35 4.24
CA SER A 106 -19.98 17.38 5.27
C SER A 106 -21.09 18.01 6.14
N THR A 107 -21.99 17.20 6.70
CA THR A 107 -22.92 17.62 7.76
C THR A 107 -22.26 17.63 9.15
N GLY A 108 -21.14 16.91 9.30
CA GLY A 108 -20.58 16.51 10.59
C GLY A 108 -21.29 15.31 11.22
N ASN A 109 -22.48 14.92 10.74
CA ASN A 109 -23.18 13.72 11.17
C ASN A 109 -22.72 12.51 10.33
N LEU A 110 -22.21 11.47 10.99
CA LEU A 110 -21.67 10.28 10.33
C LEU A 110 -22.71 9.57 9.46
N GLN A 111 -23.94 9.42 9.96
CA GLN A 111 -25.00 8.71 9.25
C GLN A 111 -25.40 9.47 7.97
N ASP A 112 -25.68 10.77 8.08
CA ASP A 112 -26.11 11.59 6.94
C ASP A 112 -25.02 11.67 5.86
N ASP A 113 -23.75 11.76 6.29
CA ASP A 113 -22.61 11.79 5.39
C ASP A 113 -22.37 10.44 4.69
N ILE A 114 -22.58 9.31 5.38
CA ILE A 114 -22.56 7.98 4.74
C ILE A 114 -23.67 7.89 3.70
N MET A 115 -24.91 8.31 4.03
CA MET A 115 -26.03 8.34 3.08
C MET A 115 -25.67 9.16 1.84
N LEU A 116 -25.08 10.34 2.03
CA LEU A 116 -24.64 11.21 0.96
C LEU A 116 -23.57 10.56 0.07
N CYS A 117 -22.57 9.91 0.67
CA CYS A 117 -21.55 9.15 -0.07
C CYS A 117 -22.17 7.98 -0.87
N GLN A 118 -23.16 7.28 -0.32
CA GLN A 118 -23.83 6.19 -1.02
C GLN A 118 -24.66 6.69 -2.19
N VAL A 119 -25.43 7.76 -2.01
CA VAL A 119 -26.20 8.40 -3.10
C VAL A 119 -25.27 8.87 -4.20
N ALA A 120 -24.15 9.52 -3.83
CA ALA A 120 -23.13 9.92 -4.79
C ALA A 120 -22.58 8.71 -5.56
N ARG A 121 -22.35 7.56 -4.91
CA ARG A 121 -21.94 6.34 -5.62
C ARG A 121 -23.01 5.80 -6.58
N ILE A 122 -24.29 5.82 -6.21
CA ILE A 122 -25.38 5.35 -7.09
C ILE A 122 -25.47 6.18 -8.37
N LEU A 123 -25.22 7.49 -8.27
CA LEU A 123 -25.25 8.43 -9.39
C LEU A 123 -23.89 8.55 -10.11
N ASP A 124 -22.90 7.74 -9.75
CA ASP A 124 -21.52 7.82 -10.26
C ASP A 124 -20.83 9.19 -10.03
N LEU A 125 -21.18 9.82 -8.92
CA LEU A 125 -20.68 11.11 -8.43
C LEU A 125 -19.75 10.96 -7.22
N HIS A 126 -19.28 9.75 -6.94
CA HIS A 126 -18.50 9.43 -5.74
C HIS A 126 -17.23 10.29 -5.60
N LYS A 127 -16.59 10.69 -6.71
CA LYS A 127 -15.45 11.62 -6.71
C LYS A 127 -15.71 12.94 -5.99
N TYR A 128 -16.96 13.41 -5.93
CA TYR A 128 -17.38 14.64 -5.26
C TYR A 128 -17.69 14.46 -3.77
N ALA A 129 -17.89 13.22 -3.31
CA ALA A 129 -18.22 12.91 -1.93
C ALA A 129 -17.09 12.16 -1.19
N ASN A 130 -16.04 11.73 -1.90
CA ASN A 130 -14.94 10.94 -1.33
C ASN A 130 -14.21 11.66 -0.18
N HIS A 131 -14.09 12.99 -0.23
CA HIS A 131 -13.42 13.73 0.85
C HIS A 131 -14.21 13.67 2.16
N ILE A 132 -15.55 13.56 2.11
CA ILE A 132 -16.39 13.41 3.30
C ILE A 132 -16.11 12.07 3.98
N ALA A 133 -16.05 10.98 3.21
CA ALA A 133 -15.65 9.68 3.74
C ALA A 133 -14.21 9.72 4.29
N PHE A 134 -13.31 10.48 3.67
CA PHE A 134 -11.94 10.64 4.15
C PHE A 134 -11.85 11.46 5.45
N GLU A 135 -12.67 12.50 5.61
CA GLU A 135 -12.75 13.29 6.85
C GLU A 135 -13.17 12.40 8.03
N HIS A 136 -14.24 11.61 7.86
CA HIS A 136 -14.64 10.61 8.87
C HIS A 136 -13.57 9.56 9.08
N LEU A 137 -12.87 9.17 8.02
CA LEU A 137 -11.79 8.21 8.15
C LEU A 137 -10.64 8.73 9.01
N GLN A 138 -10.19 9.97 8.81
CA GLN A 138 -9.14 10.57 9.63
C GLN A 138 -9.58 10.69 11.08
N ARG A 139 -10.82 11.13 11.32
CA ARG A 139 -11.40 11.14 12.67
C ARG A 139 -11.38 9.75 13.32
N LEU A 140 -11.80 8.72 12.58
CA LEU A 140 -11.78 7.34 13.04
C LEU A 140 -10.37 6.79 13.22
N LYS A 141 -9.33 7.36 12.60
CA LYS A 141 -7.92 7.03 12.84
C LYS A 141 -7.39 7.65 14.12
N ASP A 142 -7.78 8.88 14.41
CA ASP A 142 -7.27 9.62 15.57
C ASP A 142 -8.05 9.29 16.85
N GLN A 143 -9.32 8.93 16.72
CA GLN A 143 -10.23 8.68 17.84
C GLN A 143 -10.69 7.23 17.87
N LYS A 144 -11.15 6.78 19.06
CA LYS A 144 -11.80 5.47 19.22
C LYS A 144 -13.27 5.62 18.76
N PRO A 145 -13.75 4.82 17.79
CA PRO A 145 -15.16 4.87 17.40
C PRO A 145 -16.07 4.49 18.55
N THR A 146 -17.21 5.17 18.65
CA THR A 146 -18.26 4.80 19.61
C THR A 146 -19.03 3.56 19.12
N VAL A 147 -19.70 2.85 20.03
CA VAL A 147 -20.53 1.68 19.68
C VAL A 147 -21.64 2.07 18.69
N GLU A 148 -22.21 3.25 18.85
CA GLU A 148 -23.23 3.80 17.96
C GLU A 148 -22.69 4.02 16.54
N GLU A 149 -21.51 4.62 16.42
CA GLU A 149 -20.86 4.85 15.12
C GLU A 149 -20.54 3.54 14.40
N LEU A 150 -20.07 2.54 15.14
CA LEU A 150 -19.81 1.22 14.59
C LEU A 150 -21.10 0.55 14.11
N GLY A 151 -22.21 0.72 14.84
CA GLY A 151 -23.53 0.24 14.42
C GLY A 151 -24.07 0.95 13.18
N ILE A 152 -23.80 2.25 13.02
CA ILE A 152 -24.10 3.01 11.80
C ILE A 152 -23.27 2.46 10.64
N ILE A 153 -21.95 2.30 10.81
CA ILE A 153 -21.04 1.79 9.77
C ILE A 153 -21.45 0.38 9.34
N ASP A 154 -21.73 -0.53 10.27
CA ASP A 154 -22.15 -1.91 9.96
C ASP A 154 -23.44 -1.95 9.13
N ARG A 155 -24.44 -1.15 9.52
CA ARG A 155 -25.75 -1.12 8.86
C ARG A 155 -25.67 -0.49 7.47
N MET A 156 -24.94 0.61 7.37
CA MET A 156 -25.00 1.50 6.20
C MET A 156 -23.86 1.27 5.22
N CYS A 157 -22.66 0.91 5.65
CA CYS A 157 -21.57 0.69 4.72
C CYS A 157 -21.72 -0.63 3.95
N GLY A 158 -21.37 -0.60 2.66
CA GLY A 158 -21.13 -1.80 1.87
C GLY A 158 -19.84 -2.51 2.29
N PRO A 159 -19.64 -3.76 1.86
CA PRO A 159 -18.45 -4.56 2.19
C PRO A 159 -17.14 -3.90 1.76
N ASP A 160 -17.14 -3.18 0.64
CA ASP A 160 -15.95 -2.48 0.10
C ASP A 160 -15.73 -1.08 0.68
N SER A 161 -16.45 -0.73 1.76
CA SER A 161 -16.31 0.59 2.37
C SER A 161 -14.99 0.73 3.13
N ILE A 162 -14.26 1.81 2.83
CA ILE A 162 -13.03 2.17 3.56
C ILE A 162 -13.28 2.40 5.06
N LEU A 163 -14.46 2.94 5.42
CA LEU A 163 -14.85 3.17 6.82
C LEU A 163 -15.06 1.86 7.57
N LEU A 164 -15.70 0.86 6.92
CA LEU A 164 -15.88 -0.47 7.49
C LEU A 164 -14.52 -1.16 7.69
N GLY A 165 -13.68 -1.14 6.65
CA GLY A 165 -12.36 -1.78 6.70
C GLY A 165 -11.46 -1.23 7.82
N ILE A 166 -11.37 0.09 7.96
CA ILE A 166 -10.50 0.69 8.98
C ILE A 166 -11.08 0.54 10.40
N SER A 167 -12.40 0.64 10.55
CA SER A 167 -13.05 0.34 11.83
C SER A 167 -12.79 -1.10 12.26
N ALA A 168 -12.93 -2.05 11.34
CA ALA A 168 -12.66 -3.46 11.58
C ALA A 168 -11.18 -3.74 11.93
N GLN A 169 -10.23 -3.10 11.23
CA GLN A 169 -8.79 -3.23 11.54
C GLN A 169 -8.47 -2.72 12.95
N LYS A 170 -9.03 -1.57 13.34
CA LYS A 170 -8.85 -1.02 14.69
C LYS A 170 -9.40 -1.93 15.77
N LEU A 171 -10.62 -2.44 15.58
CA LEU A 171 -11.24 -3.38 16.51
C LEU A 171 -10.46 -4.70 16.60
N ALA A 172 -9.98 -5.22 15.46
CA ALA A 172 -9.12 -6.40 15.42
C ALA A 172 -7.82 -6.20 16.20
N ALA A 173 -7.15 -5.06 16.01
CA ALA A 173 -5.95 -4.70 16.76
C ALA A 173 -6.25 -4.57 18.26
N ALA A 174 -7.31 -3.84 18.63
CA ALA A 174 -7.71 -3.67 20.02
C ALA A 174 -8.03 -5.01 20.72
N LYS A 175 -8.65 -5.95 20.01
CA LYS A 175 -8.90 -7.32 20.48
C LYS A 175 -7.60 -8.13 20.64
N LEU A 176 -6.74 -8.12 19.63
CA LEU A 176 -5.48 -8.87 19.65
C LEU A 176 -4.50 -8.40 20.72
N PHE A 177 -4.48 -7.10 21.03
CA PHE A 177 -3.59 -6.52 22.02
C PHE A 177 -4.20 -6.39 23.42
N GLY A 178 -5.39 -6.94 23.66
CA GLY A 178 -6.04 -6.92 24.98
C GLY A 178 -6.43 -5.51 25.46
N ILE A 179 -6.64 -4.57 24.53
CA ILE A 179 -7.04 -3.18 24.84
C ILE A 179 -8.55 -3.13 25.14
N LEU A 180 -9.33 -4.07 24.60
CA LEU A 180 -10.75 -4.22 24.92
C LEU A 180 -10.89 -4.82 26.33
N ARG A 181 -11.36 -4.01 27.29
CA ARG A 181 -11.61 -4.43 28.68
C ARG A 181 -12.73 -5.49 28.78
N ASP A 182 -13.74 -5.36 27.92
CA ASP A 182 -14.98 -6.15 27.95
C ASP A 182 -15.03 -7.05 26.69
N ALA A 183 -14.06 -7.96 26.56
CA ALA A 183 -13.95 -8.84 25.39
C ALA A 183 -15.17 -9.75 25.16
N PRO A 184 -15.80 -10.35 26.19
CA PRO A 184 -17.02 -11.16 26.01
C PRO A 184 -18.21 -10.36 25.48
N GLU A 185 -18.43 -9.16 26.02
CA GLU A 185 -19.51 -8.25 25.62
C GLU A 185 -19.29 -7.75 24.18
N PHE A 186 -18.04 -7.47 23.82
CA PHE A 186 -17.68 -7.13 22.45
C PHE A 186 -17.95 -8.29 21.48
N ASP A 187 -17.65 -9.52 21.87
CA ASP A 187 -17.91 -10.70 21.03
C ASP A 187 -19.41 -10.95 20.85
N ALA A 188 -20.21 -10.76 21.91
CA ALA A 188 -21.66 -10.76 21.80
C ALA A 188 -22.18 -9.64 20.89
N TRP A 189 -21.60 -8.45 20.96
CA TRP A 189 -21.95 -7.34 20.08
C TRP A 189 -21.65 -7.64 18.60
N LEU A 190 -20.52 -8.28 18.28
CA LEU A 190 -20.18 -8.66 16.91
C LEU A 190 -21.17 -9.67 16.30
N VAL A 191 -21.85 -10.48 17.11
CA VAL A 191 -22.90 -11.40 16.64
C VAL A 191 -24.10 -10.61 16.08
N HIS A 192 -24.43 -9.47 16.68
CA HIS A 192 -25.50 -8.59 16.22
C HIS A 192 -25.08 -7.68 15.05
N HIS A 193 -23.78 -7.63 14.72
CA HIS A 193 -23.20 -6.82 13.65
C HIS A 193 -22.36 -7.70 12.71
N PRO A 194 -23.01 -8.54 11.89
CA PRO A 194 -22.31 -9.59 11.15
C PRO A 194 -21.33 -9.06 10.10
N ARG A 195 -21.54 -7.87 9.52
CA ARG A 195 -20.62 -7.33 8.50
C ARG A 195 -19.32 -6.86 9.14
N ILE A 196 -19.43 -6.10 10.23
CA ILE A 196 -18.25 -5.69 10.98
C ILE A 196 -17.58 -6.88 11.67
N GLY A 197 -18.34 -7.85 12.17
CA GLY A 197 -17.84 -9.12 12.72
C GLY A 197 -17.01 -9.92 11.71
N ALA A 198 -17.51 -10.07 10.48
CA ALA A 198 -16.78 -10.70 9.40
C ALA A 198 -15.48 -9.92 9.06
N ALA A 199 -15.57 -8.59 8.93
CA ALA A 199 -14.42 -7.74 8.63
C ALA A 199 -13.35 -7.76 9.75
N VAL A 200 -13.77 -7.79 11.02
CA VAL A 200 -12.88 -7.92 12.19
C VAL A 200 -12.17 -9.27 12.16
N THR A 201 -12.91 -10.34 11.91
CA THR A 201 -12.35 -11.70 11.81
C THR A 201 -11.34 -11.82 10.68
N ALA A 202 -11.66 -11.26 9.51
CA ALA A 202 -10.73 -11.20 8.37
C ALA A 202 -9.46 -10.42 8.73
N SER A 203 -9.61 -9.28 9.40
CA SER A 203 -8.48 -8.45 9.84
C SER A 203 -7.60 -9.17 10.87
N ILE A 204 -8.18 -9.89 11.83
CA ILE A 204 -7.44 -10.72 12.80
C ILE A 204 -6.63 -11.79 12.08
N SER A 205 -7.24 -12.51 11.13
CA SER A 205 -6.56 -13.53 10.33
C SER A 205 -5.40 -12.93 9.54
N GLN A 206 -5.60 -11.75 8.93
CA GLN A 206 -4.55 -11.03 8.23
C GLN A 206 -3.40 -10.60 9.15
N TYR A 207 -3.68 -10.12 10.36
CA TYR A 207 -2.65 -9.81 11.36
C TYR A 207 -1.83 -11.04 11.73
N LYS A 208 -2.50 -12.16 12.04
CA LYS A 208 -1.81 -13.42 12.36
C LYS A 208 -0.94 -13.89 11.21
N PHE A 209 -1.44 -13.83 9.98
CA PHE A 209 -0.67 -14.15 8.77
C PHE A 209 0.57 -13.26 8.63
N ASN A 210 0.41 -11.94 8.76
CA ASN A 210 1.53 -10.99 8.66
C ASN A 210 2.60 -11.22 9.73
N VAL A 211 2.19 -11.55 10.96
CA VAL A 211 3.12 -11.90 12.06
C VAL A 211 3.86 -13.21 11.76
N MET A 212 3.16 -14.24 11.28
CA MET A 212 3.77 -15.51 10.88
C MET A 212 4.78 -15.30 9.75
N GLU A 213 4.43 -14.52 8.73
CA GLU A 213 5.30 -14.23 7.59
C GLU A 213 6.54 -13.40 7.98
N LYS A 214 6.36 -12.42 8.87
CA LYS A 214 7.49 -11.65 9.44
C LYS A 214 8.43 -12.56 10.23
N ASN A 215 7.89 -13.47 11.05
CA ASN A 215 8.68 -14.43 11.81
C ASN A 215 9.39 -15.44 10.91
N ARG A 216 8.75 -15.88 9.82
CA ARG A 216 9.36 -16.74 8.80
C ARG A 216 10.58 -16.06 8.17
N LYS A 217 10.40 -14.84 7.66
CA LYS A 217 11.49 -14.04 7.07
C LYS A 217 12.63 -13.77 8.06
N ALA A 218 12.31 -13.48 9.33
CA ALA A 218 13.31 -13.28 10.36
C ALA A 218 14.14 -14.55 10.64
N ARG A 219 13.50 -15.73 10.64
CA ARG A 219 14.19 -17.03 10.80
C ARG A 219 15.07 -17.36 9.60
N GLU A 220 14.60 -17.12 8.39
CA GLU A 220 15.38 -17.32 7.16
C GLU A 220 16.62 -16.41 7.14
N TYR A 221 16.45 -15.14 7.51
CA TYR A 221 17.56 -14.20 7.65
C TYR A 221 18.57 -14.66 8.72
N ALA A 222 18.09 -15.06 9.90
CA ALA A 222 18.96 -15.56 10.98
C ALA A 222 19.78 -16.80 10.54
N ARG A 223 19.16 -17.74 9.82
CA ARG A 223 19.87 -18.91 9.24
C ARG A 223 20.93 -18.49 8.23
N SER A 224 20.59 -17.57 7.32
CA SER A 224 21.56 -17.08 6.34
C SER A 224 22.77 -16.42 7.00
N VAL A 225 22.56 -15.65 8.07
CA VAL A 225 23.63 -15.04 8.86
C VAL A 225 24.47 -16.10 9.59
N GLU A 226 23.84 -17.13 10.17
CA GLU A 226 24.54 -18.23 10.82
C GLU A 226 25.41 -19.02 9.82
N ASP A 227 24.88 -19.36 8.65
CA ASP A 227 25.59 -20.09 7.61
C ASP A 227 26.78 -19.28 7.07
N GLN A 228 26.59 -17.97 6.82
CA GLN A 228 27.69 -17.08 6.43
C GLN A 228 28.77 -17.00 7.50
N THR A 229 28.37 -16.97 8.77
CA THR A 229 29.31 -16.94 9.90
C THR A 229 30.09 -18.25 9.99
N ARG A 230 29.41 -19.40 9.87
CA ARG A 230 30.01 -20.73 9.84
C ARG A 230 31.00 -20.86 8.68
N GLN A 231 30.66 -20.39 7.49
CA GLN A 231 31.54 -20.44 6.33
C GLN A 231 32.79 -19.58 6.51
N LYS A 232 32.64 -18.36 7.07
CA LYS A 232 33.81 -17.52 7.42
C LYS A 232 34.73 -18.20 8.43
N TRP A 233 34.18 -18.86 9.45
CA TRP A 233 34.98 -19.61 10.42
C TRP A 233 35.71 -20.79 9.79
N ALA A 234 35.03 -21.57 8.93
CA ALA A 234 35.65 -22.66 8.20
C ALA A 234 36.80 -22.17 7.29
N ASP A 235 36.62 -21.03 6.62
CA ASP A 235 37.67 -20.43 5.79
C ASP A 235 38.88 -19.95 6.62
N ILE A 236 38.62 -19.35 7.78
CA ILE A 236 39.67 -18.93 8.72
C ILE A 236 40.44 -20.15 9.24
N GLU A 237 39.74 -21.21 9.66
CA GLU A 237 40.34 -22.44 10.14
C GLU A 237 41.17 -23.14 9.05
N LYS A 238 40.66 -23.20 7.83
CA LYS A 238 41.38 -23.71 6.66
C LYS A 238 42.68 -22.94 6.42
N LYS A 239 42.62 -21.60 6.41
CA LYS A 239 43.82 -20.75 6.26
C LYS A 239 44.83 -20.97 7.39
N HIS A 240 44.36 -21.13 8.63
CA HIS A 240 45.24 -21.47 9.75
C HIS A 240 45.90 -22.84 9.59
N CYS A 241 45.16 -23.84 9.13
CA CYS A 241 45.69 -25.17 8.84
C CYS A 241 46.76 -25.12 7.74
N GLU A 242 46.46 -24.46 6.62
CA GLU A 242 47.41 -24.26 5.50
C GLU A 242 48.69 -23.53 5.94
N ARG A 243 48.56 -22.48 6.77
CA ARG A 243 49.71 -21.75 7.31
C ARG A 243 50.59 -22.65 8.18
N ARG A 244 50.00 -23.44 9.08
CA ARG A 244 50.74 -24.39 9.94
C ARG A 244 51.47 -25.45 9.11
N VAL A 245 50.85 -25.95 8.03
CA VAL A 245 51.49 -26.90 7.12
C VAL A 245 52.67 -26.27 6.41
N ARG A 246 52.53 -25.03 5.90
CA ARG A 246 53.63 -24.30 5.25
C ARG A 246 54.78 -23.99 6.21
N GLU A 247 54.48 -23.55 7.43
CA GLU A 247 55.49 -23.28 8.47
C GLU A 247 56.29 -24.55 8.80
N LYS A 248 55.61 -25.70 8.95
CA LYS A 248 56.29 -27.00 9.17
C LYS A 248 57.16 -27.39 7.98
N ALA A 249 56.66 -27.26 6.75
CA ALA A 249 57.44 -27.56 5.55
C ALA A 249 58.69 -26.67 5.43
N ALA A 250 58.55 -25.37 5.72
CA ALA A 250 59.66 -24.42 5.73
C ALA A 250 60.70 -24.77 6.82
N ALA A 251 60.26 -25.15 8.02
CA ALA A 251 61.15 -25.58 9.10
C ALA A 251 61.93 -26.86 8.74
N VAL A 252 61.28 -27.82 8.07
CA VAL A 252 61.95 -29.04 7.57
C VAL A 252 62.98 -28.69 6.48
N ALA A 253 62.63 -27.78 5.56
CA ALA A 253 63.54 -27.33 4.51
C ALA A 253 64.78 -26.61 5.09
N ASP A 254 64.59 -25.68 6.03
CA ASP A 254 65.70 -24.99 6.73
C ASP A 254 66.58 -25.99 7.51
N HIS A 255 65.97 -26.97 8.19
CA HIS A 255 66.72 -28.03 8.86
C HIS A 255 67.56 -28.85 7.88
N HIS A 256 66.99 -29.25 6.74
CA HIS A 256 67.71 -29.97 5.70
C HIS A 256 68.87 -29.16 5.12
N GLU A 257 68.66 -27.86 4.86
CA GLU A 257 69.70 -26.95 4.38
C GLU A 257 70.86 -26.82 5.38
N ARG A 258 70.55 -26.68 6.68
CA ARG A 258 71.57 -26.63 7.74
C ARG A 258 72.37 -27.94 7.82
N VAL A 259 71.71 -29.09 7.69
CA VAL A 259 72.38 -30.40 7.66
C VAL A 259 73.31 -30.52 6.46
N GLU A 260 72.87 -30.13 5.26
CA GLU A 260 73.70 -30.17 4.05
C GLU A 260 74.89 -29.20 4.13
N LYS A 261 74.68 -27.97 4.62
CA LYS A 261 75.78 -27.02 4.90
C LYS A 261 76.78 -27.58 5.91
N SER A 262 76.30 -28.23 6.97
CA SER A 262 77.16 -28.88 7.97
C SER A 262 77.99 -30.00 7.36
N LYS A 263 77.40 -30.86 6.53
CA LYS A 263 78.11 -31.93 5.82
C LYS A 263 79.16 -31.37 4.86
N ALA A 264 78.83 -30.33 4.10
CA ALA A 264 79.76 -29.67 3.18
C ALA A 264 80.97 -29.06 3.92
N ASN A 265 80.72 -28.40 5.05
CA ASN A 265 81.79 -27.87 5.91
C ASN A 265 82.69 -28.99 6.46
N GLN A 266 82.09 -30.09 6.94
CA GLN A 266 82.83 -31.24 7.44
C GLN A 266 83.68 -31.89 6.33
N ALA A 267 83.17 -31.97 5.10
CA ALA A 267 83.92 -32.46 3.95
C ALA A 267 85.11 -31.55 3.58
N LEU A 268 84.92 -30.23 3.60
CA LEU A 268 85.99 -29.25 3.40
C LEU A 268 87.10 -29.39 4.45
N GLU A 269 86.74 -29.58 5.71
CA GLU A 269 87.67 -29.78 6.82
C GLU A 269 88.52 -31.05 6.62
N ILE A 270 87.91 -32.15 6.15
CA ILE A 270 88.63 -33.39 5.80
C ILE A 270 89.62 -33.15 4.64
N VAL A 271 89.23 -32.40 3.60
CA VAL A 271 90.10 -32.10 2.45
C VAL A 271 91.28 -31.21 2.87
N MET A 272 91.03 -30.19 3.69
CA MET A 272 92.10 -29.32 4.23
C MET A 272 93.10 -30.11 5.07
N ASN A 273 92.64 -31.00 5.94
CA ASN A 273 93.52 -31.82 6.77
C ASN A 273 94.36 -32.83 5.96
N ARG A 274 93.84 -33.33 4.83
CA ARG A 274 94.56 -34.29 3.95
C ARG A 274 95.61 -33.64 3.05
N SER A 275 95.45 -32.37 2.68
CA SER A 275 96.32 -31.69 1.72
C SER A 275 97.60 -31.12 2.34
N GLY A 276 97.82 -31.29 3.66
CA GLY A 276 99.07 -30.88 4.32
C GLY A 276 99.33 -29.36 4.29
N VAL A 277 98.31 -28.56 3.97
CA VAL A 277 98.41 -27.10 3.97
C VAL A 277 98.27 -26.64 5.42
N ASN A 278 99.40 -26.56 6.13
CA ASN A 278 99.49 -25.87 7.41
C ASN A 278 98.97 -24.43 7.25
N ALA A 279 98.07 -24.05 8.15
CA ALA A 279 97.40 -22.77 8.24
C ALA A 279 98.22 -21.56 7.74
N LEU A 280 97.72 -20.89 6.70
CA LEU A 280 98.13 -19.52 6.39
C LEU A 280 97.61 -18.57 7.51
N PRO A 281 98.42 -17.63 8.01
CA PRO A 281 98.06 -16.77 9.12
C PRO A 281 96.94 -15.79 8.75
N LEU A 282 96.03 -15.55 9.71
CA LEU A 282 94.78 -14.77 9.72
C LEU A 282 94.87 -13.27 9.34
N GLY A 283 95.77 -12.86 8.43
CA GLY A 283 96.09 -11.46 8.18
C GLY A 283 95.29 -10.69 7.12
N LEU A 284 94.36 -11.30 6.36
CA LEU A 284 93.81 -10.65 5.14
C LEU A 284 92.27 -10.63 4.98
N ALA A 285 91.50 -11.05 5.99
CA ALA A 285 90.03 -11.13 5.88
C ALA A 285 89.26 -9.81 6.14
N ALA A 286 89.92 -8.64 6.03
CA ALA A 286 89.29 -7.34 6.32
C ALA A 286 88.84 -6.52 5.09
N ILE A 287 88.99 -7.00 3.85
CA ILE A 287 88.82 -6.14 2.65
C ILE A 287 87.54 -6.43 1.82
N LEU A 288 86.79 -7.50 2.06
CA LEU A 288 85.64 -7.87 1.21
C LEU A 288 84.32 -8.05 1.97
N ARG A 289 83.98 -7.09 2.83
CA ARG A 289 82.58 -6.82 3.23
C ARG A 289 82.30 -5.33 3.08
N LYS A 290 82.01 -4.93 1.84
CA LYS A 290 81.14 -3.81 1.50
C LYS A 290 79.96 -4.36 0.75
#